data_AF-A0A8X6QYK8-F1
#
_entry.id   AF-A0A8X6QYK8-F1
#
_cell.length_a   1.000
_cell.length_b   1.000
_cell.length_c   1.000
_cell.angle_alpha   90.00
_cell.angle_beta   90.00
_cell.angle_gamma   90.00
#
_symmetry.space_group_name_H-M   'P 1'
#
loop_
_entity.id
_entity.type
_entity.pdbx_description
1 polymer ?
#
loop_
_entity_poly.entity_id
_entity_poly.type
_entity_poly.pdbx_seq_one_letter_code
_entity_poly.pdbx_strand_id
1 'polypeptide(L)' 'MTLYPNVTREQREAIDELKRRNLKDVTPKMLEDESLFYRFSKARNFNLKEAETMLRKHIDFRKEYQMDTILMDYNPPE' A
#
# COMPACT_ATOMS: atom_id res chain seq x y z
N MET A 1 11.30 2.52 17.60
CA MET A 1 10.20 3.51 17.54
C MET A 1 9.17 2.95 16.58
N THR A 2 7.96 2.62 17.03
CA THR A 2 6.92 2.10 16.12
C THR A 2 6.47 3.25 15.22
N LEU A 3 6.37 3.05 13.90
CA LEU A 3 5.92 4.10 12.97
C LEU A 3 4.54 4.69 13.34
N TYR A 4 3.73 3.95 14.11
CA TYR A 4 2.38 4.34 14.50
C TYR A 4 2.16 4.10 16.01
N PRO A 5 2.33 5.12 16.86
CA PRO A 5 2.20 4.98 18.32
C PRO A 5 0.76 4.72 18.80
N ASN A 6 -0.25 5.01 17.97
CA ASN A 6 -1.67 4.91 18.32
C ASN A 6 -2.39 3.72 17.63
N VAL A 7 -1.66 2.63 17.34
CA VAL A 7 -2.21 1.43 16.71
C VAL A 7 -2.36 0.33 17.74
N THR A 8 -3.60 -0.15 17.93
CA THR A 8 -3.90 -1.26 18.85
C THR A 8 -3.24 -2.56 18.38
N ARG A 9 -3.24 -3.59 19.22
CA ARG A 9 -2.69 -4.90 18.84
C ARG A 9 -3.44 -5.50 17.65
N GLU A 10 -4.77 -5.46 17.67
CA GLU A 10 -5.63 -6.03 16.64
C GLU A 10 -5.44 -5.30 15.29
N GLN A 11 -5.28 -3.98 15.35
CA GLN A 11 -4.98 -3.17 14.17
C GLN A 11 -3.59 -3.50 13.61
N ARG A 12 -2.60 -3.79 14.46
CA ARG A 12 -1.26 -4.22 14.04
C ARG A 12 -1.32 -5.58 13.36
N GLU A 13 -2.05 -6.53 13.93
CA GLU A 13 -2.28 -7.85 13.32
C GLU A 13 -2.94 -7.74 11.94
N ALA A 14 -3.90 -6.82 11.77
CA ALA A 14 -4.52 -6.55 10.46
C ALA A 14 -3.51 -5.98 9.44
N ILE A 15 -2.64 -5.05 9.84
CA ILE A 15 -1.60 -4.47 8.96
C ILE A 15 -0.59 -5.56 8.56
N ASP A 16 -0.12 -6.35 9.52
CA ASP A 16 0.89 -7.39 9.29
C ASP A 16 0.35 -8.50 8.40
N GLU A 17 -0.91 -8.89 8.58
CA GLU A 17 -1.58 -9.87 7.73
C GLU A 17 -1.81 -9.33 6.31
N LEU A 18 -2.21 -8.05 6.16
CA LEU A 18 -2.33 -7.41 4.85
C LEU A 18 -0.99 -7.40 4.11
N LYS A 19 0.09 -7.06 4.82
CA LYS A 19 1.46 -7.12 4.29
C LYS A 19 1.83 -8.53 3.87
N ARG A 20 1.66 -9.52 4.75
CA ARG A 20 2.01 -10.93 4.49
C ARG A 20 1.32 -11.48 3.24
N ARG A 21 0.04 -11.17 3.04
CA ARG A 21 -0.76 -11.65 1.89
C ARG A 21 -0.36 -11.05 0.55
N ASN A 22 0.11 -9.81 0.55
CA ASN A 22 0.31 -9.03 -0.68
C ASN A 22 1.78 -8.69 -0.96
N LEU A 23 2.72 -9.08 -0.09
CA LEU A 23 4.14 -8.74 -0.24
C LEU A 23 4.74 -9.21 -1.57
N LYS A 24 4.23 -10.30 -2.14
CA LYS A 24 4.69 -10.84 -3.42
C LYS A 24 4.19 -10.05 -4.64
N ASP A 25 3.09 -9.32 -4.48
CA ASP A 25 2.41 -8.61 -5.57
C ASP A 25 2.81 -7.13 -5.62
N VAL A 26 3.36 -6.57 -4.53
CA VAL A 26 3.84 -5.18 -4.47
C VAL A 26 5.24 -5.05 -5.06
N THR A 27 5.49 -3.96 -5.78
CA THR A 27 6.79 -3.69 -6.40
C THR A 27 7.79 -3.09 -5.40
N PRO A 28 9.11 -3.16 -5.66
CA PRO A 28 10.12 -2.49 -4.83
C PRO A 28 9.85 -0.99 -4.67
N LYS A 29 9.36 -0.31 -5.72
CA LYS A 29 9.03 1.11 -5.70
C LYS A 29 7.91 1.43 -4.71
N MET A 30 6.92 0.55 -4.59
CA MET A 30 5.85 0.68 -3.60
C MET A 30 6.36 0.47 -2.17
N LEU A 31 7.34 -0.41 -1.98
CA LEU A 31 7.93 -0.70 -0.67
C LEU A 31 8.83 0.40 -0.13
N GLU A 32 9.20 1.40 -0.96
CA GLU A 32 9.83 2.64 -0.48
C GLU A 32 8.89 3.43 0.45
N ASP A 33 7.57 3.26 0.31
CA ASP A 33 6.60 3.81 1.27
C ASP A 33 6.39 2.85 2.45
N GLU A 34 7.10 3.11 3.55
CA GLU A 34 6.96 2.37 4.82
C GLU A 34 5.53 2.41 5.39
N SER A 35 4.70 3.34 4.92
CA SER A 35 3.31 3.52 5.35
C SER A 35 2.26 2.85 4.48
N LEU A 36 2.66 2.22 3.38
CA LEU A 36 1.75 1.61 2.40
C LEU A 36 0.65 0.78 3.08
N PHE A 37 1.01 -0.32 3.75
CA PHE A 37 0.03 -1.22 4.35
C PHE A 37 -0.79 -0.57 5.46
N TYR A 38 -0.19 0.36 6.22
CA TYR A 38 -0.90 1.10 7.26
C TYR A 38 -1.96 2.03 6.66
N ARG A 39 -1.64 2.82 5.63
CA ARG A 39 -2.58 3.76 5.02
C ARG A 39 -3.77 3.04 4.40
N PHE A 40 -3.55 1.92 3.71
CA PHE A 40 -4.62 1.10 3.16
C PHE A 40 -5.48 0.44 4.25
N SER A 41 -4.86 -0.06 5.32
CA SER A 41 -5.59 -0.58 6.48
C SER A 41 -6.44 0.50 7.15
N LYS A 42 -5.84 1.65 7.45
CA LYS A 42 -6.51 2.78 8.11
C LYS A 42 -7.66 3.34 7.28
N ALA A 43 -7.49 3.45 5.96
CA ALA A 43 -8.54 3.93 5.05
C ALA A 43 -9.79 3.04 5.00
N ARG A 44 -9.71 1.80 5.53
CA ARG A 44 -10.82 0.85 5.64
C ARG A 44 -11.09 0.44 7.08
N ASN A 45 -10.77 1.31 8.04
CA ASN A 45 -10.98 1.05 9.47
C ASN A 45 -10.37 -0.29 9.95
N PHE A 46 -9.23 -0.67 9.38
CA PHE A 46 -8.54 -1.94 9.62
C PHE A 46 -9.36 -3.19 9.24
N ASN A 47 -10.39 -3.04 8.41
CA ASN A 47 -11.05 -4.16 7.77
C ASN A 47 -10.11 -4.78 6.73
N LEU A 48 -9.56 -5.95 7.05
CA LEU A 48 -8.55 -6.63 6.23
C LEU A 48 -9.03 -6.90 4.79
N LYS A 49 -10.27 -7.36 4.62
CA LYS A 49 -10.82 -7.73 3.30
C LYS A 49 -10.98 -6.51 2.39
N GLU A 50 -11.52 -5.43 2.95
CA GLU A 50 -11.70 -4.18 2.21
C GLU A 50 -10.37 -3.49 1.90
N ALA A 51 -9.43 -3.50 2.86
CA ALA A 51 -8.09 -2.98 2.66
C ALA A 51 -7.34 -3.75 1.57
N GLU A 52 -7.42 -5.09 1.59
CA GLU A 52 -6.83 -5.94 0.55
C GLU A 52 -7.46 -5.69 -0.82
N THR A 53 -8.78 -5.55 -0.89
CA THR A 53 -9.47 -5.21 -2.15
C THR A 53 -9.01 -3.86 -2.70
N MET A 54 -8.84 -2.85 -1.84
CA MET A 54 -8.35 -1.54 -2.24
C MET A 54 -6.87 -1.58 -2.68
N LEU A 55 -6.03 -2.32 -1.95
CA LEU A 55 -4.61 -2.46 -2.25
C LEU A 55 -4.39 -3.17 -3.59
N ARG A 56 -5.11 -4.26 -3.87
CA ARG A 56 -5.00 -4.99 -5.14
C ARG A 56 -5.36 -4.12 -6.34
N LYS A 57 -6.47 -3.35 -6.24
CA LYS A 57 -6.82 -2.36 -7.27
C LYS A 57 -5.74 -1.30 -7.47
N HIS A 58 -5.08 -0.88 -6.39
CA HIS A 58 -3.98 0.06 -6.48
C HIS A 58 -2.75 -0.54 -7.16
N ILE A 59 -2.40 -1.80 -6.88
CA ILE A 59 -1.33 -2.53 -7.56
C ILE A 59 -1.63 -2.63 -9.06
N ASP A 60 -2.85 -3.04 -9.42
CA ASP A 60 -3.27 -3.17 -10.82
C ASP A 60 -3.20 -1.82 -11.54
N PHE A 61 -3.73 -0.75 -10.93
CA PHE A 61 -3.64 0.61 -11.48
C PHE A 61 -2.18 1.04 -11.71
N ARG A 62 -1.29 0.81 -10.72
CA ARG A 62 0.12 1.19 -10.88
C ARG A 62 0.79 0.44 -12.03
N LYS A 63 0.45 -0.84 -12.20
CA LYS A 63 0.97 -1.68 -13.28
C LYS A 63 0.43 -1.25 -14.65
N GLU A 64 -0.87 -1.01 -14.76
CA GLU A 64 -1.54 -0.62 -16.00
C GLU A 64 -1.02 0.72 -16.53
N TYR A 65 -0.82 1.69 -15.63
CA TYR A 65 -0.41 3.05 -16.00
C TYR A 65 1.09 3.33 -15.81
N GLN A 66 1.91 2.30 -15.57
CA GLN A 66 3.36 2.43 -15.38
C GLN A 66 3.75 3.48 -14.32
N MET A 67 2.98 3.54 -13.24
CA MET A 67 3.11 4.58 -12.21
C MET A 67 4.42 4.51 -11.43
N ASP A 68 5.16 3.41 -11.53
CA ASP A 68 6.46 3.25 -10.90
C ASP A 68 7.54 4.10 -11.59
N THR A 69 7.37 4.40 -12.89
CA THR A 69 8.34 5.14 -13.72
C THR A 69 7.81 6.48 -14.22
N ILE A 70 6.59 6.88 -13.84
CA ILE A 70 5.94 8.12 -14.31
C ILE A 70 6.80 9.38 -14.20
N LEU A 71 7.60 9.52 -13.13
CA LEU A 71 8.48 10.69 -12.95
C LEU A 71 9.66 10.74 -13.95
N MET A 72 9.98 9.61 -14.58
CA MET A 72 11.00 9.52 -15.63
C MET A 72 10.37 9.59 -17.02
N ASP A 73 9.18 8.98 -17.18
CA ASP A 73 8.56 8.77 -18.49
C ASP A 73 7.71 9.97 -18.95
N TYR A 74 7.16 10.75 -18.01
CA TYR A 74 6.27 11.86 -18.33
C TYR A 74 7.03 13.18 -18.45
N ASN A 75 6.98 13.79 -19.63
CA ASN A 75 7.45 15.16 -19.86
C ASN A 75 6.24 16.08 -20.06
N PRO A 76 5.92 16.99 -19.12
CA PRO A 76 4.80 17.91 -19.27
C PRO A 76 5.04 18.86 -20.47
N PRO A 77 3.99 19.19 -21.25
CA PRO A 77 4.11 20.20 -22.29
C PRO A 77 4.37 21.58 -21.67
N GLU A 78 5.13 22.42 -22.39
CA GLU A 78 5.39 23.84 -22.06
C GLU A 78 4.14 24.72 -22.21
#